data_AF-A0A0F6YKU2-F1
#
_entry.id   AF-A0A0F6YKU2-F1
#
_cell.length_a   1.000
_cell.length_b   1.000
_cell.length_c   1.000
_cell.angle_alpha   90.00
_cell.angle_beta   90.00
_cell.angle_gamma   90.00
#
_symmetry.space_group_name_H-M   'P 1'
#
loop_
_entity.id
_entity.type
_entity.pdbx_description
1 polymer ?
#
loop_
_entity_poly.entity_id
_entity_poly.type
_entity_poly.pdbx_seq_one_letter_code
_entity_poly.pdbx_strand_id
1 'polypeptide(L)'
;MPTIPVEPLLRNLFAIYLGPGAPPDARSLRAHVEQELGSLAEPIGGIARMLIARPELLTVDVQPARALPAPPLEMMRYLGTGEDEIARIARASHAAIVAVTLPILPGFPGSALALAGSRAVASLHDGVILDVDRRRALPSSDVDRPVDAQPRFVATRDLILPVSRGDDGLGWMTTLGMPSYGLPNLSMRAITPGTERPVLQLVNAVAQAIVESLEREAIDKRGKLERVTLGETITIDHGHLARARGQSAPNDRGRGASIGLRLAPAGQHEPFLELVAPPGVRDDVWASRALDALLGAPKTMGGAYDADAMEAAHREAVATLPRARERFSAGLDVHEALYVKHGFDDRKGGREYMWIAVTSWRGDRIEGRLANHSTNRIDLRAGVSVSIAEGDVYDWMLAGAGGVIEGGFTSKVSGA
;
A
#
# COMPACT_ATOMS: atom_id res chain seq x y z
N MET A 1 -13.95 20.86 -7.11
CA MET A 1 -13.95 19.92 -5.96
C MET A 1 -14.44 18.56 -6.45
N PRO A 2 -13.63 17.49 -6.38
CA PRO A 2 -14.06 16.15 -6.73
C PRO A 2 -15.10 15.68 -5.69
N THR A 3 -16.30 15.39 -6.16
CA THR A 3 -17.28 14.69 -5.35
C THR A 3 -17.12 13.20 -5.59
N ILE A 4 -16.68 12.48 -4.56
CA ILE A 4 -16.49 11.03 -4.67
C ILE A 4 -17.81 10.36 -4.30
N PRO A 5 -18.33 9.47 -5.16
CA PRO A 5 -19.47 8.65 -4.79
C PRO A 5 -19.07 7.79 -3.60
N VAL A 6 -19.97 7.69 -2.63
CA VAL A 6 -19.76 6.84 -1.47
C VAL A 6 -20.82 5.76 -1.53
N GLU A 7 -20.44 4.51 -1.34
CA GLU A 7 -21.39 3.40 -1.36
C GLU A 7 -22.39 3.55 -0.20
N PRO A 8 -23.70 3.78 -0.45
CA PRO A 8 -24.66 4.08 0.61
C PRO A 8 -24.88 2.90 1.56
N LEU A 9 -24.60 1.67 1.10
CA LEU A 9 -24.70 0.44 1.87
C LEU A 9 -23.37 -0.32 1.84
N LEU A 10 -22.67 -0.31 2.96
CA LEU A 10 -21.42 -1.06 3.11
C LEU A 10 -21.72 -2.51 3.38
N ARG A 11 -21.34 -3.36 2.44
CA ARG A 11 -21.35 -4.80 2.60
C ARG A 11 -19.95 -5.29 2.89
N ASN A 12 -19.70 -5.64 4.14
CA ASN A 12 -18.44 -6.25 4.57
C ASN A 12 -18.62 -7.77 4.55
N LEU A 13 -17.79 -8.48 3.79
CA LEU A 13 -17.92 -9.91 3.56
C LEU A 13 -16.60 -10.64 3.80
N PHE A 14 -16.67 -11.73 4.54
CA PHE A 14 -15.58 -12.68 4.72
C PHE A 14 -16.05 -14.08 4.33
N ALA A 15 -15.12 -14.86 3.76
CA ALA A 15 -15.32 -16.27 3.50
C ALA A 15 -14.45 -17.08 4.47
N ILE A 16 -15.03 -18.03 5.18
CA ILE A 16 -14.35 -18.88 6.15
C ILE A 16 -14.26 -20.27 5.54
N TYR A 17 -13.06 -20.65 5.07
CA TYR A 17 -12.80 -21.95 4.47
C TYR A 17 -12.67 -23.01 5.55
N LEU A 18 -13.56 -24.00 5.50
CA LEU A 18 -13.71 -25.02 6.53
C LEU A 18 -13.05 -26.31 6.08
N GLY A 19 -12.45 -27.03 7.05
CA GLY A 19 -11.78 -28.30 6.79
C GLY A 19 -12.64 -29.34 6.06
N PRO A 20 -12.04 -30.45 5.61
CA PRO A 20 -12.77 -31.54 4.98
C PRO A 20 -13.80 -32.14 5.97
N GLY A 21 -15.06 -32.26 5.55
CA GLY A 21 -16.10 -32.83 6.41
C GLY A 21 -17.52 -32.61 5.89
N ALA A 22 -18.50 -32.99 6.71
CA ALA A 22 -19.90 -32.66 6.47
C ALA A 22 -20.09 -31.13 6.58
N PRO A 23 -20.99 -30.54 5.77
CA PRO A 23 -21.30 -29.12 5.88
C PRO A 23 -21.85 -28.82 7.28
N PRO A 24 -21.34 -27.77 7.96
CA PRO A 24 -22.00 -27.31 9.18
C PRO A 24 -23.39 -26.76 8.86
N ASP A 25 -24.29 -26.86 9.83
CA ASP A 25 -25.62 -26.28 9.74
C ASP A 25 -25.54 -24.75 9.83
N ALA A 26 -25.99 -24.04 8.79
CA ALA A 26 -25.93 -22.58 8.70
C ALA A 26 -26.71 -21.90 9.83
N ARG A 27 -27.81 -22.50 10.32
CA ARG A 27 -28.58 -21.96 11.44
C ARG A 27 -27.80 -22.02 12.75
N SER A 28 -27.10 -23.13 12.99
CA SER A 28 -26.22 -23.30 14.15
C SER A 28 -25.04 -22.33 14.10
N LEU A 29 -24.40 -22.14 12.94
CA LEU A 29 -23.36 -21.13 12.76
C LEU A 29 -23.88 -19.72 13.03
N ARG A 30 -25.07 -19.39 12.49
CA ARG A 30 -25.70 -18.10 12.73
C ARG A 30 -25.95 -17.85 14.21
N ALA A 31 -26.50 -18.82 14.94
CA ALA A 31 -26.74 -18.69 16.37
C ALA A 31 -25.43 -18.41 17.15
N HIS A 32 -24.32 -19.05 16.75
CA HIS A 32 -23.02 -18.80 17.35
C HIS A 32 -22.49 -17.39 17.05
N VAL A 33 -22.63 -16.92 15.82
CA VAL A 33 -22.30 -15.55 15.43
C VAL A 33 -23.12 -14.54 16.24
N GLU A 34 -24.43 -14.76 16.38
CA GLU A 34 -25.32 -13.90 17.15
C GLU A 34 -24.93 -13.86 18.64
N GLN A 35 -24.51 -15.00 19.22
CA GLN A 35 -24.00 -15.06 20.58
C GLN A 35 -22.72 -14.22 20.76
N GLU A 36 -21.74 -14.39 19.87
CA GLU A 36 -20.48 -13.65 19.91
C GLU A 36 -20.73 -12.14 19.79
N LEU A 37 -21.50 -11.74 18.77
CA LEU A 37 -21.86 -10.34 18.53
C LEU A 37 -22.67 -9.75 19.70
N GLY A 38 -23.56 -10.53 20.31
CA GLY A 38 -24.36 -10.11 21.46
C GLY A 38 -23.53 -9.85 22.72
N SER A 39 -22.32 -10.41 22.80
CA SER A 39 -21.39 -10.24 23.93
C SER A 39 -20.50 -8.99 23.82
N LEU A 40 -20.49 -8.33 22.66
CA LEU A 40 -19.62 -7.19 22.41
C LEU A 40 -19.97 -6.00 23.32
N ALA A 41 -18.94 -5.36 23.87
CA ALA A 41 -19.07 -4.18 24.72
C ALA A 41 -19.58 -2.95 23.96
N GLU A 42 -20.13 -1.97 24.67
CA GLU A 42 -20.49 -0.67 24.09
C GLU A 42 -19.26 0.14 23.64
N PRO A 43 -19.39 1.01 22.62
CA PRO A 43 -20.62 1.32 21.86
C PRO A 43 -20.95 0.35 20.71
N ILE A 44 -20.06 -0.56 20.33
CA ILE A 44 -20.29 -1.44 19.18
C ILE A 44 -21.39 -2.49 19.45
N GLY A 45 -21.58 -2.89 20.71
CA GLY A 45 -22.62 -3.81 21.15
C GLY A 45 -24.04 -3.37 20.77
N GLY A 46 -24.35 -2.06 20.83
CA GLY A 46 -25.65 -1.55 20.37
C GLY A 46 -25.92 -1.83 18.89
N ILE A 47 -24.90 -1.68 18.03
CA ILE A 47 -24.99 -1.94 16.58
C ILE A 47 -25.07 -3.44 16.32
N ALA A 48 -24.30 -4.24 17.06
CA ALA A 48 -24.37 -5.70 17.01
C ALA A 48 -25.79 -6.23 17.28
N ARG A 49 -26.46 -5.72 18.33
CA ARG A 49 -27.84 -6.11 18.65
C ARG A 49 -28.83 -5.69 17.57
N MET A 50 -28.64 -4.54 16.93
CA MET A 50 -29.43 -4.13 15.77
C MET A 50 -29.25 -5.11 14.60
N LEU A 51 -28.02 -5.56 14.32
CA LEU A 51 -27.74 -6.55 13.27
C LEU A 51 -28.43 -7.89 13.55
N ILE A 52 -28.34 -8.39 14.79
CA ILE A 52 -28.98 -9.65 15.21
C ILE A 52 -30.50 -9.58 15.01
N ALA A 53 -31.11 -8.46 15.37
CA ALA A 53 -32.55 -8.25 15.23
C ALA A 53 -33.05 -8.10 13.79
N ARG A 54 -32.15 -7.93 12.80
CA ARG A 54 -32.46 -7.67 11.39
C ARG A 54 -31.74 -8.65 10.48
N PRO A 55 -32.38 -9.78 10.13
CA PRO A 55 -31.76 -10.84 9.34
C PRO A 55 -31.21 -10.42 7.98
N GLU A 56 -31.74 -9.33 7.41
CA GLU A 56 -31.27 -8.74 6.16
C GLU A 56 -29.92 -8.01 6.27
N LEU A 57 -29.51 -7.62 7.49
CA LEU A 57 -28.25 -6.90 7.75
C LEU A 57 -27.11 -7.83 8.19
N LEU A 58 -27.42 -9.03 8.67
CA LEU A 58 -26.46 -10.06 9.05
C LEU A 58 -26.83 -11.40 8.40
N THR A 59 -25.97 -11.84 7.50
CA THR A 59 -26.14 -13.11 6.78
C THR A 59 -24.99 -14.06 7.10
N VAL A 60 -25.34 -15.31 7.34
CA VAL A 60 -24.41 -16.43 7.49
C VAL A 60 -24.92 -17.54 6.57
N ASP A 61 -24.14 -17.86 5.55
CA ASP A 61 -24.47 -18.88 4.56
C ASP A 61 -23.35 -19.93 4.49
N VAL A 62 -23.65 -21.14 4.06
CA VAL A 62 -22.67 -22.23 3.91
C VAL A 62 -22.81 -22.82 2.52
N GLN A 63 -21.71 -22.81 1.77
CA GLN A 63 -21.67 -23.34 0.42
C GLN A 63 -20.51 -24.33 0.25
N PRO A 64 -20.62 -25.32 -0.66
CA PRO A 64 -19.45 -26.10 -1.07
C PRO A 64 -18.36 -25.16 -1.58
N ALA A 65 -17.10 -25.37 -1.18
CA ALA A 65 -16.00 -24.48 -1.57
C ALA A 65 -15.84 -24.39 -3.10
N ARG A 66 -16.13 -25.50 -3.81
CA ARG A 66 -16.14 -25.59 -5.28
C ARG A 66 -17.24 -24.78 -5.98
N ALA A 67 -18.27 -24.33 -5.24
CA ALA A 67 -19.33 -23.49 -5.78
C ALA A 67 -18.95 -22.00 -5.77
N LEU A 68 -17.90 -21.64 -5.03
CA LEU A 68 -17.35 -20.29 -4.99
C LEU A 68 -16.29 -20.10 -6.09
N PRO A 69 -16.03 -18.85 -6.50
CA PRO A 69 -14.86 -18.54 -7.31
C PRO A 69 -13.58 -19.06 -6.63
N ALA A 70 -12.73 -19.74 -7.40
CA ALA A 70 -11.47 -20.27 -6.88
C ALA A 70 -10.61 -19.13 -6.29
N PRO A 71 -10.14 -19.24 -5.03
CA PRO A 71 -9.24 -18.25 -4.46
C PRO A 71 -7.96 -18.13 -5.29
N PRO A 72 -7.46 -16.90 -5.55
CA PRO A 72 -6.26 -16.70 -6.33
C PRO A 72 -5.01 -16.99 -5.48
N LEU A 73 -4.72 -18.27 -5.21
CA LEU A 73 -3.72 -18.70 -4.22
C LEU A 73 -2.32 -18.09 -4.45
N GLU A 74 -1.85 -18.00 -5.70
CA GLU A 74 -0.55 -17.38 -5.99
C GLU A 74 -0.52 -15.89 -5.64
N MET A 75 -1.61 -15.16 -5.94
CA MET A 75 -1.74 -13.77 -5.52
C MET A 75 -1.79 -13.66 -4.01
N MET A 76 -2.51 -14.56 -3.33
CA MET A 76 -2.60 -14.56 -1.87
C MET A 76 -1.23 -14.78 -1.22
N ARG A 77 -0.40 -15.69 -1.75
CA ARG A 77 1.01 -15.88 -1.32
C ARG A 77 1.81 -14.61 -1.53
N TYR A 78 1.73 -14.00 -2.71
CA TYR A 78 2.38 -12.74 -3.01
C TYR A 78 1.99 -11.61 -2.03
N LEU A 79 0.72 -11.59 -1.61
CA LEU A 79 0.20 -10.63 -0.61
C LEU A 79 0.49 -11.04 0.85
N GLY A 80 1.32 -12.06 1.08
CA GLY A 80 1.80 -12.46 2.40
C GLY A 80 0.88 -13.40 3.18
N THR A 81 0.02 -14.15 2.49
CA THR A 81 -0.71 -15.27 3.13
C THR A 81 0.25 -16.44 3.38
N GLY A 82 0.23 -17.01 4.59
CA GLY A 82 1.10 -18.13 4.97
C GLY A 82 0.75 -19.44 4.23
N GLU A 83 1.75 -20.31 4.04
CA GLU A 83 1.55 -21.58 3.32
C GLU A 83 0.56 -22.52 4.03
N ASP A 84 0.49 -22.47 5.36
CA ASP A 84 -0.47 -23.26 6.13
C ASP A 84 -1.91 -22.81 5.85
N GLU A 85 -2.18 -21.51 5.84
CA GLU A 85 -3.48 -20.97 5.43
C GLU A 85 -3.80 -21.34 3.97
N ILE A 86 -2.85 -21.23 3.04
CA ILE A 86 -3.03 -21.62 1.64
C ILE A 86 -3.40 -23.10 1.51
N ALA A 87 -2.67 -23.99 2.19
CA ALA A 87 -2.91 -25.42 2.14
C ALA A 87 -4.25 -25.82 2.77
N ARG A 88 -4.73 -25.08 3.77
CA ARG A 88 -6.05 -25.30 4.39
C ARG A 88 -7.17 -24.82 3.47
N ILE A 89 -7.05 -23.64 2.86
CA ILE A 89 -8.00 -23.15 1.85
C ILE A 89 -8.12 -24.13 0.69
N ALA A 90 -7.00 -24.62 0.16
CA ALA A 90 -6.97 -25.55 -0.97
C ALA A 90 -7.65 -26.90 -0.69
N ARG A 91 -7.69 -27.33 0.57
CA ARG A 91 -8.31 -28.60 1.01
C ARG A 91 -9.73 -28.44 1.56
N ALA A 92 -10.24 -27.21 1.60
CA ALA A 92 -11.54 -26.93 2.18
C ALA A 92 -12.66 -27.58 1.37
N SER A 93 -13.60 -28.21 2.08
CA SER A 93 -14.77 -28.84 1.44
C SER A 93 -15.92 -27.85 1.27
N HIS A 94 -16.04 -26.93 2.24
CA HIS A 94 -17.10 -25.93 2.34
C HIS A 94 -16.50 -24.61 2.75
N ALA A 95 -17.24 -23.53 2.51
CA ALA A 95 -16.96 -22.22 3.05
C ALA A 95 -18.22 -21.65 3.66
N ALA A 96 -18.08 -21.06 4.85
CA ALA A 96 -19.11 -20.20 5.43
C ALA A 96 -18.89 -18.76 4.96
N ILE A 97 -19.96 -18.04 4.67
CA ILE A 97 -19.92 -16.65 4.22
C ILE A 97 -20.60 -15.82 5.30
N VAL A 98 -19.84 -14.95 5.95
CA VAL A 98 -20.37 -13.98 6.92
C VAL A 98 -20.37 -12.63 6.24
N ALA A 99 -21.56 -12.03 6.14
CA ALA A 99 -21.70 -10.69 5.58
C ALA A 99 -22.55 -9.78 6.48
N VAL A 100 -22.01 -8.60 6.72
CA VAL A 100 -22.67 -7.49 7.43
C VAL A 100 -22.94 -6.37 6.43
N THR A 101 -24.21 -5.96 6.34
CA THR A 101 -24.64 -4.84 5.51
C THR A 101 -25.12 -3.72 6.42
N LEU A 102 -24.46 -2.56 6.36
CA LEU A 102 -24.83 -1.39 7.15
C LEU A 102 -24.86 -0.13 6.30
N PRO A 103 -25.74 0.85 6.60
CA PRO A 103 -25.55 2.19 6.09
C PRO A 103 -24.22 2.74 6.60
N ILE A 104 -23.67 3.74 5.91
CA ILE A 104 -22.46 4.41 6.38
C ILE A 104 -22.73 5.08 7.72
N LEU A 105 -22.14 4.51 8.77
CA LEU A 105 -22.18 5.02 10.13
C LEU A 105 -20.80 5.60 10.48
N PRO A 106 -20.76 6.66 11.32
CA PRO A 106 -19.53 7.10 11.95
C PRO A 106 -18.76 5.94 12.60
N GLY A 107 -17.44 5.85 12.35
CA GLY A 107 -16.56 4.84 12.95
C GLY A 107 -16.61 3.44 12.32
N PHE A 108 -17.25 3.29 11.16
CA PHE A 108 -17.23 2.10 10.27
C PHE A 108 -17.16 0.72 10.97
N PRO A 109 -18.06 0.40 11.92
CA PRO A 109 -18.01 -0.84 12.69
C PRO A 109 -18.34 -2.10 11.86
N GLY A 110 -18.86 -1.95 10.64
CA GLY A 110 -19.30 -3.07 9.80
C GLY A 110 -18.19 -4.10 9.53
N SER A 111 -16.98 -3.65 9.20
CA SER A 111 -15.84 -4.55 8.97
C SER A 111 -15.45 -5.29 10.26
N ALA A 112 -15.44 -4.59 11.39
CA ALA A 112 -15.13 -5.17 12.70
C ALA A 112 -16.18 -6.20 13.14
N LEU A 113 -17.47 -5.91 12.93
CA LEU A 113 -18.59 -6.82 13.24
C LEU A 113 -18.59 -8.05 12.33
N ALA A 114 -18.34 -7.88 11.03
CA ALA A 114 -18.21 -9.00 10.11
C ALA A 114 -17.01 -9.88 10.45
N LEU A 115 -15.87 -9.29 10.82
CA LEU A 115 -14.70 -10.02 11.28
C LEU A 115 -14.98 -10.77 12.59
N ALA A 116 -15.67 -10.15 13.55
CA ALA A 116 -16.07 -10.78 14.80
C ALA A 116 -16.91 -12.06 14.56
N GLY A 117 -17.94 -11.95 13.72
CA GLY A 117 -18.74 -13.11 13.34
C GLY A 117 -17.92 -14.18 12.59
N SER A 118 -16.98 -13.76 11.75
CA SER A 118 -16.10 -14.68 11.02
C SER A 118 -15.15 -15.43 11.95
N ARG A 119 -14.64 -14.76 12.99
CA ARG A 119 -13.83 -15.39 14.05
C ARG A 119 -14.62 -16.42 14.82
N ALA A 120 -15.89 -16.13 15.15
CA ALA A 120 -16.78 -17.08 15.81
C ALA A 120 -16.97 -18.36 14.97
N VAL A 121 -17.12 -18.23 13.66
CA VAL A 121 -17.22 -19.39 12.76
C VAL A 121 -15.89 -20.14 12.66
N ALA A 122 -14.78 -19.41 12.53
CA ALA A 122 -13.44 -19.98 12.40
C ALA A 122 -13.01 -20.76 13.65
N SER A 123 -13.31 -20.26 14.85
CA SER A 123 -12.95 -20.91 16.11
C SER A 123 -13.68 -22.23 16.33
N LEU A 124 -14.94 -22.34 15.90
CA LEU A 124 -15.72 -23.57 16.01
C LEU A 124 -15.23 -24.71 15.11
N HIS A 125 -14.70 -24.37 13.93
CA HIS A 125 -14.44 -25.34 12.86
C HIS A 125 -12.99 -25.38 12.40
N ASP A 126 -12.08 -24.73 13.14
CA ASP A 126 -10.70 -24.52 12.74
C ASP A 126 -10.65 -24.04 11.28
N GLY A 127 -11.38 -22.95 11.00
CA GLY A 127 -11.54 -22.38 9.67
C GLY A 127 -10.49 -21.32 9.35
N VAL A 128 -10.20 -21.12 8.06
CA VAL A 128 -9.34 -20.02 7.59
C VAL A 128 -10.21 -18.87 7.10
N ILE A 129 -10.05 -17.69 7.69
CA ILE A 129 -10.79 -16.50 7.30
C ILE A 129 -10.10 -15.84 6.12
N LEU A 130 -10.78 -15.77 4.97
CA LEU A 130 -10.40 -14.99 3.81
C LEU A 130 -11.14 -13.65 3.82
N ASP A 131 -10.37 -12.57 3.85
CA ASP A 131 -10.84 -11.24 3.54
C ASP A 131 -10.95 -11.09 2.02
N VAL A 132 -12.18 -10.98 1.51
CA VAL A 132 -12.44 -10.98 0.07
C VAL A 132 -12.04 -9.67 -0.59
N ASP A 133 -12.22 -8.55 0.11
CA ASP A 133 -11.88 -7.21 -0.41
C ASP A 133 -10.37 -7.02 -0.48
N ARG A 134 -9.64 -7.54 0.52
CA ARG A 134 -8.18 -7.45 0.62
C ARG A 134 -7.48 -8.60 -0.10
N ARG A 135 -8.20 -9.68 -0.43
CA ARG A 135 -7.67 -10.90 -1.05
C ARG A 135 -6.54 -11.55 -0.24
N ARG A 136 -6.71 -11.57 1.09
CA ARG A 136 -5.71 -12.09 2.03
C ARG A 136 -6.38 -12.95 3.09
N ALA A 137 -5.78 -14.08 3.41
CA ALA A 137 -6.22 -14.85 4.57
C ALA A 137 -5.65 -14.24 5.85
N LEU A 138 -6.47 -14.17 6.90
CA LEU A 138 -5.99 -13.79 8.21
C LEU A 138 -5.15 -14.93 8.80
N PRO A 139 -4.00 -14.62 9.41
CA PRO A 139 -3.24 -15.61 10.16
C PRO A 139 -4.10 -16.28 11.23
N SER A 140 -3.86 -17.55 11.49
CA SER A 140 -4.58 -18.29 12.54
C SER A 140 -4.47 -17.61 13.92
N SER A 141 -3.36 -16.92 14.20
CA SER A 141 -3.15 -16.14 15.44
C SER A 141 -4.10 -14.95 15.60
N ASP A 142 -4.74 -14.48 14.53
CA ASP A 142 -5.71 -13.38 14.58
C ASP A 142 -7.14 -13.86 14.88
N VAL A 143 -7.42 -15.17 14.91
CA VAL A 143 -8.77 -15.70 15.17
C VAL A 143 -9.24 -15.36 16.58
N ASP A 144 -8.37 -15.52 17.58
CA ASP A 144 -8.70 -15.31 19.00
C ASP A 144 -8.55 -13.85 19.46
N ARG A 145 -8.20 -12.94 18.55
CA ARG A 145 -7.97 -11.55 18.90
C ARG A 145 -9.31 -10.87 19.23
N PRO A 146 -9.43 -10.17 20.37
CA PRO A 146 -10.66 -9.47 20.72
C PRO A 146 -10.95 -8.34 19.73
N VAL A 147 -12.22 -8.00 19.60
CA VAL A 147 -12.69 -6.86 18.80
C VAL A 147 -12.65 -5.61 19.67
N ASP A 148 -12.05 -4.54 19.15
CA ASP A 148 -12.02 -3.25 19.85
C ASP A 148 -13.44 -2.73 20.04
N ALA A 149 -13.78 -2.28 21.25
CA ALA A 149 -15.11 -1.72 21.54
C ALA A 149 -15.40 -0.45 20.71
N GLN A 150 -14.33 0.24 20.28
CA GLN A 150 -14.34 1.37 19.37
C GLN A 150 -13.36 1.09 18.23
N PRO A 151 -13.76 0.31 17.21
CA PRO A 151 -12.89 0.03 16.09
C PRO A 151 -12.54 1.35 15.40
N ARG A 152 -11.29 1.45 14.96
CA ARG A 152 -10.78 2.60 14.21
C ARG A 152 -10.08 2.11 12.97
N PHE A 153 -10.20 2.87 11.89
CA PHE A 153 -9.40 2.63 10.71
C PHE A 153 -7.92 2.91 10.98
N VAL A 154 -7.07 1.94 10.65
CA VAL A 154 -5.61 2.03 10.68
C VAL A 154 -5.11 1.53 9.34
N ALA A 155 -4.72 2.45 8.45
CA ALA A 155 -4.38 2.12 7.06
C ALA A 155 -3.38 0.94 6.91
N THR A 156 -2.32 0.90 7.71
CA THR A 156 -1.32 -0.19 7.65
C THR A 156 -1.82 -1.57 8.10
N ARG A 157 -2.93 -1.62 8.84
CA ARG A 157 -3.60 -2.86 9.24
C ARG A 157 -4.74 -3.21 8.28
N ASP A 158 -5.49 -2.19 7.88
CA ASP A 158 -6.77 -2.33 7.21
C ASP A 158 -6.66 -2.20 5.69
N LEU A 159 -5.47 -2.00 5.13
CA LEU A 159 -5.23 -1.98 3.69
C LEU A 159 -4.06 -2.87 3.30
N ILE A 160 -4.12 -3.36 2.06
CA ILE A 160 -2.97 -3.97 1.38
C ILE A 160 -2.60 -3.09 0.20
N LEU A 161 -1.31 -2.82 0.02
CA LEU A 161 -0.79 -1.95 -1.02
C LEU A 161 0.11 -2.74 -1.96
N PRO A 162 -0.44 -3.56 -2.88
CA PRO A 162 0.36 -4.20 -3.91
C PRO A 162 1.09 -3.16 -4.76
N VAL A 163 2.35 -3.46 -5.06
CA VAL A 163 3.16 -2.73 -6.02
C VAL A 163 3.30 -3.59 -7.26
N SER A 164 3.31 -2.96 -8.42
CA SER A 164 3.61 -3.58 -9.70
C SER A 164 4.47 -2.62 -10.53
N ARG A 165 5.11 -3.14 -11.58
CA ARG A 165 6.00 -2.38 -12.45
C ARG A 165 5.47 -2.40 -13.88
N GLY A 166 5.53 -1.27 -14.56
CA GLY A 166 5.19 -1.15 -15.96
C GLY A 166 6.35 -1.42 -16.90
N ASP A 167 6.02 -1.52 -18.19
CA ASP A 167 6.98 -1.69 -19.27
C ASP A 167 7.94 -0.50 -19.40
N ASP A 168 7.55 0.66 -18.87
CA ASP A 168 8.37 1.87 -18.77
C ASP A 168 9.35 1.84 -17.58
N GLY A 169 9.39 0.72 -16.83
CA GLY A 169 10.23 0.54 -15.64
C GLY A 169 9.73 1.27 -14.39
N LEU A 170 8.64 2.05 -14.49
CA LEU A 170 8.07 2.76 -13.36
C LEU A 170 7.05 1.91 -12.62
N GLY A 171 6.98 2.09 -11.30
CA GLY A 171 6.02 1.42 -10.46
C GLY A 171 4.63 2.06 -10.48
N TRP A 172 3.62 1.26 -10.18
CA TRP A 172 2.35 1.75 -9.67
C TRP A 172 1.95 0.97 -8.41
N MET A 173 1.13 1.62 -7.58
CA MET A 173 0.63 1.08 -6.33
C MET A 173 -0.86 1.34 -6.25
N THR A 174 -1.61 0.34 -5.79
CA THR A 174 -3.04 0.48 -5.50
C THR A 174 -3.32 0.06 -4.08
N THR A 175 -4.34 0.61 -3.43
CA THR A 175 -4.84 0.02 -2.19
C THR A 175 -5.81 -1.12 -2.50
N LEU A 176 -5.97 -2.04 -1.55
CA LEU A 176 -7.06 -3.00 -1.45
C LEU A 176 -7.67 -2.87 -0.05
N GLY A 177 -9.00 -2.75 0.04
CA GLY A 177 -9.75 -2.66 1.30
C GLY A 177 -10.44 -1.31 1.55
N MET A 178 -10.23 -0.28 0.73
CA MET A 178 -11.00 0.97 0.83
C MET A 178 -12.52 0.78 0.64
N PRO A 179 -13.00 -0.14 -0.23
CA PRO A 179 -14.43 -0.40 -0.41
C PRO A 179 -15.15 -0.84 0.87
N SER A 180 -14.47 -1.53 1.78
CA SER A 180 -15.01 -1.90 3.10
C SER A 180 -15.41 -0.68 3.95
N TYR A 181 -14.94 0.52 3.57
CA TYR A 181 -15.24 1.83 4.17
C TYR A 181 -16.05 2.75 3.23
N GLY A 182 -16.54 2.24 2.10
CA GLY A 182 -17.37 2.99 1.15
C GLY A 182 -16.61 3.88 0.20
N LEU A 183 -15.29 3.70 0.10
CA LEU A 183 -14.42 4.53 -0.71
C LEU A 183 -13.83 3.72 -1.87
N PRO A 184 -13.60 4.34 -3.03
CA PRO A 184 -12.82 3.72 -4.09
C PRO A 184 -11.40 3.45 -3.59
N ASN A 185 -10.79 2.38 -4.11
CA ASN A 185 -9.36 2.14 -3.90
C ASN A 185 -8.52 3.31 -4.42
N LEU A 186 -7.40 3.58 -3.76
CA LEU A 186 -6.45 4.58 -4.20
C LEU A 186 -5.51 3.99 -5.24
N SER A 187 -5.00 4.83 -6.14
CA SER A 187 -3.87 4.46 -7.00
C SER A 187 -2.85 5.58 -7.12
N MET A 188 -1.58 5.20 -7.24
CA MET A 188 -0.48 6.11 -7.55
C MET A 188 0.40 5.47 -8.62
N ARG A 189 0.73 6.24 -9.66
CA ARG A 189 1.56 5.81 -10.81
C ARG A 189 2.88 6.57 -10.83
N ALA A 190 3.77 6.16 -11.74
CA ALA A 190 5.08 6.78 -11.95
C ALA A 190 5.98 6.77 -10.69
N ILE A 191 5.93 5.66 -9.94
CA ILE A 191 6.76 5.44 -8.75
C ILE A 191 8.18 5.12 -9.22
N THR A 192 9.15 5.94 -8.81
CA THR A 192 10.57 5.69 -9.08
C THR A 192 11.03 4.41 -8.36
N PRO A 193 11.75 3.50 -9.04
CA PRO A 193 12.29 2.30 -8.39
C PRO A 193 13.09 2.61 -7.11
N GLY A 194 12.84 1.82 -6.06
CA GLY A 194 13.39 1.96 -4.71
C GLY A 194 12.78 3.06 -3.84
N THR A 195 11.74 3.76 -4.33
CA THR A 195 10.96 4.70 -3.52
C THR A 195 9.65 4.09 -3.01
N GLU A 196 9.43 2.79 -3.20
CA GLU A 196 8.18 2.09 -2.88
C GLU A 196 7.83 2.20 -1.39
N ARG A 197 8.82 2.08 -0.49
CA ARG A 197 8.58 2.19 0.96
C ARG A 197 8.12 3.60 1.38
N PRO A 198 8.82 4.69 1.02
CA PRO A 198 8.33 6.05 1.20
C PRO A 198 6.94 6.29 0.59
N VAL A 199 6.70 5.81 -0.63
CA VAL A 199 5.41 5.96 -1.30
C VAL A 199 4.30 5.19 -0.57
N LEU A 200 4.56 3.97 -0.09
CA LEU A 200 3.63 3.19 0.72
C LEU A 200 3.21 3.97 1.98
N GLN A 201 4.14 4.68 2.62
CA GLN A 201 3.84 5.52 3.78
C GLN A 201 2.93 6.70 3.40
N LEU A 202 3.22 7.36 2.27
CA LEU A 202 2.38 8.44 1.74
C LEU A 202 0.97 7.96 1.41
N VAL A 203 0.82 6.86 0.66
CA VAL A 203 -0.49 6.32 0.25
C VAL A 203 -1.32 5.91 1.48
N ASN A 204 -0.71 5.26 2.46
CA ASN A 204 -1.39 4.94 3.72
C ASN A 204 -1.85 6.19 4.49
N ALA A 205 -1.01 7.23 4.55
CA ALA A 205 -1.38 8.47 5.21
C ALA A 205 -2.51 9.22 4.47
N VAL A 206 -2.52 9.18 3.13
CA VAL A 206 -3.62 9.69 2.31
C VAL A 206 -4.91 8.91 2.58
N ALA A 207 -4.87 7.58 2.58
CA ALA A 207 -6.03 6.75 2.90
C ALA A 207 -6.59 7.08 4.29
N GLN A 208 -5.72 7.19 5.30
CA GLN A 208 -6.09 7.58 6.66
C GLN A 208 -6.82 8.93 6.67
N ALA A 209 -6.26 9.94 6.00
CA ALA A 209 -6.85 11.28 5.95
C ALA A 209 -8.21 11.32 5.26
N ILE A 210 -8.40 10.51 4.21
CA ILE A 210 -9.67 10.39 3.49
C ILE A 210 -10.72 9.72 4.37
N VAL A 211 -10.42 8.59 5.00
CA VAL A 211 -11.36 7.90 5.90
C VAL A 211 -11.74 8.80 7.07
N GLU A 212 -10.79 9.49 7.70
CA GLU A 212 -11.09 10.44 8.77
C GLU A 212 -11.95 11.63 8.32
N SER A 213 -11.80 12.06 7.06
CA SER A 213 -12.67 13.11 6.49
C SER A 213 -14.09 12.60 6.28
N LEU A 214 -14.22 11.36 5.80
CA LEU A 214 -15.50 10.68 5.66
C LEU A 214 -16.20 10.50 7.01
N GLU A 215 -15.47 10.08 8.04
CA GLU A 215 -16.00 9.95 9.40
C GLU A 215 -16.55 11.28 9.94
N ARG A 216 -15.79 12.37 9.78
CA ARG A 216 -16.25 13.71 10.19
C ARG A 216 -17.52 14.12 9.46
N GLU A 217 -17.55 13.97 8.13
CA GLU A 217 -18.72 14.35 7.33
C GLU A 217 -19.95 13.47 7.67
N ALA A 218 -19.74 12.19 7.94
CA ALA A 218 -20.81 11.28 8.38
C ALA A 218 -21.37 11.68 9.75
N ILE A 219 -20.52 12.13 10.70
CA ILE A 219 -20.97 12.65 12.00
C ILE A 219 -21.82 13.91 11.81
N ASP A 220 -21.32 14.88 11.03
CA ASP A 220 -21.99 16.16 10.78
C ASP A 220 -23.35 15.96 10.10
N LYS A 221 -23.45 15.00 9.18
CA LYS A 221 -24.68 14.65 8.46
C LYS A 221 -25.53 13.56 9.13
N ARG A 222 -25.20 13.17 10.37
CA ARG A 222 -25.93 12.13 11.15
C ARG A 222 -26.14 10.82 10.38
N GLY A 223 -25.10 10.36 9.67
CA GLY A 223 -25.09 9.10 8.91
C GLY A 223 -25.82 9.13 7.56
N LYS A 224 -26.40 10.26 7.15
CA LYS A 224 -27.04 10.40 5.82
C LYS A 224 -26.01 10.87 4.79
N LEU A 225 -25.18 9.94 4.32
CA LEU A 225 -24.10 10.23 3.37
C LEU A 225 -24.23 9.40 2.10
N GLU A 226 -24.53 10.06 0.98
CA GLU A 226 -24.51 9.45 -0.36
C GLU A 226 -23.21 9.80 -1.12
N ARG A 227 -22.56 10.89 -0.73
CA ARG A 227 -21.36 11.43 -1.37
C ARG A 227 -20.50 12.12 -0.33
N VAL A 228 -19.19 11.99 -0.48
CA VAL A 228 -18.18 12.73 0.29
C VAL A 228 -17.59 13.78 -0.61
N THR A 229 -17.49 15.01 -0.10
CA THR A 229 -16.83 16.09 -0.84
C THR A 229 -15.39 16.16 -0.39
N LEU A 230 -14.47 15.68 -1.23
CA LEU A 230 -13.06 15.91 -1.02
C LEU A 230 -12.61 17.16 -1.79
N GLY A 231 -11.62 17.86 -1.24
CA GLY A 231 -10.92 18.89 -2.01
C GLY A 231 -10.21 18.28 -3.22
N GLU A 232 -9.94 19.10 -4.24
CA GLU A 232 -9.05 18.70 -5.36
C GLU A 232 -7.62 18.44 -4.87
N THR A 233 -7.32 18.91 -3.66
CA THR A 233 -6.08 18.70 -2.96
C THR A 233 -6.39 18.33 -1.52
N ILE A 234 -5.63 17.39 -0.98
CA ILE A 234 -5.60 17.06 0.44
C ILE A 234 -4.22 17.39 1.01
N THR A 235 -4.20 17.88 2.25
CA THR A 235 -2.96 18.10 2.99
C THR A 235 -2.74 16.93 3.93
N ILE A 236 -1.59 16.27 3.79
CA ILE A 236 -1.15 15.17 4.64
C ILE A 236 -0.07 15.69 5.56
N ASP A 237 -0.11 15.31 6.83
CA ASP A 237 0.86 15.72 7.85
C ASP A 237 1.41 14.50 8.61
N HIS A 238 2.34 14.73 9.54
CA HIS A 238 2.89 13.67 10.38
C HIS A 238 1.84 13.02 11.30
N GLY A 239 0.76 13.73 11.63
CA GLY A 239 -0.35 13.19 12.41
C GLY A 239 -1.09 12.08 11.65
N HIS A 240 -1.38 12.32 10.37
CA HIS A 240 -1.95 11.29 9.48
C HIS A 240 -1.02 10.10 9.34
N LEU A 241 0.30 10.34 9.20
CA LEU A 241 1.30 9.26 9.12
C LEU A 241 1.34 8.40 10.39
N ALA A 242 1.30 9.02 11.57
CA ALA A 242 1.27 8.31 12.84
C ALA A 242 -0.02 7.49 12.99
N ARG A 243 -1.18 8.07 12.72
CA ARG A 243 -2.48 7.39 12.84
C ARG A 243 -2.64 6.25 11.82
N ALA A 244 -2.09 6.40 10.62
CA ALA A 244 -2.03 5.34 9.62
C ALA A 244 -1.27 4.09 10.12
N ARG A 245 -0.37 4.25 11.10
CA ARG A 245 0.39 3.19 11.78
C ARG A 245 -0.24 2.75 13.12
N GLY A 246 -1.40 3.29 13.48
CA GLY A 246 -2.04 3.05 14.78
C GLY A 246 -1.32 3.72 15.95
N GLN A 247 -0.49 4.72 15.67
CA GLN A 247 0.27 5.46 16.68
C GLN A 247 -0.44 6.78 17.04
N SER A 248 -0.20 7.26 18.26
CA SER A 248 -0.65 8.59 18.68
C SER A 248 0.02 9.67 17.82
N ALA A 249 -0.78 10.64 17.38
CA ALA A 249 -0.25 11.76 16.60
C ALA A 249 0.70 12.60 17.46
N PRO A 250 1.87 13.00 16.92
CA PRO A 250 2.74 13.95 17.61
C PRO A 250 2.04 15.31 17.78
N ASN A 251 2.40 16.05 18.83
CA ASN A 251 1.88 17.40 19.08
C ASN A 251 2.40 18.46 18.08
N ASP A 252 3.35 18.09 17.22
CA ASP A 252 3.93 19.00 16.24
C ASP A 252 3.04 19.14 14.99
N ARG A 253 2.74 20.39 14.63
CA ARG A 253 2.07 20.75 13.37
C ARG A 253 3.14 20.89 12.28
N GLY A 254 3.89 19.82 12.04
CA GLY A 254 4.94 19.82 11.02
C GLY A 254 4.38 20.15 9.62
N ARG A 255 5.28 20.49 8.70
CA ARG A 255 4.90 20.86 7.32
C ARG A 255 4.19 19.67 6.67
N GLY A 256 3.00 19.92 6.13
CA GLY A 256 2.25 18.91 5.39
C GLY A 256 2.63 18.85 3.90
N ALA A 257 2.43 17.71 3.28
CA ALA A 257 2.46 17.57 1.82
C ALA A 257 1.06 17.81 1.24
N SER A 258 0.99 18.59 0.16
CA SER A 258 -0.22 18.73 -0.64
C SER A 258 -0.25 17.67 -1.74
N ILE A 259 -1.34 16.92 -1.83
CA ILE A 259 -1.55 15.84 -2.79
C ILE A 259 -2.80 16.14 -3.60
N GLY A 260 -2.71 16.11 -4.93
CA GLY A 260 -3.86 16.21 -5.81
C GLY A 260 -4.67 14.93 -5.82
N LEU A 261 -5.99 15.04 -5.86
CA LEU A 261 -6.91 13.91 -5.93
C LEU A 261 -7.72 13.98 -7.22
N ARG A 262 -7.73 12.90 -8.00
CA ARG A 262 -8.54 12.79 -9.22
C ARG A 262 -9.27 11.46 -9.25
N LEU A 263 -10.60 11.48 -9.35
CA LEU A 263 -11.37 10.28 -9.58
C LEU A 263 -11.11 9.80 -11.02
N ALA A 264 -10.61 8.57 -11.17
CA ALA A 264 -10.48 7.95 -12.48
C ALA A 264 -11.88 7.78 -13.10
N PRO A 265 -12.04 7.98 -14.43
CA PRO A 265 -13.30 7.68 -15.09
C PRO A 265 -13.69 6.22 -14.83
N ALA A 266 -14.96 5.97 -14.52
CA ALA A 266 -15.46 4.61 -14.41
C ALA A 266 -15.34 3.91 -15.78
N GLY A 267 -14.39 2.98 -15.89
CA GLY A 267 -14.22 2.11 -17.06
C GLY A 267 -14.96 0.78 -16.86
N GLN A 268 -14.44 -0.30 -17.47
CA GLN A 268 -14.90 -1.68 -17.18
C GLN A 268 -14.42 -2.21 -15.81
N HIS A 269 -13.59 -1.44 -15.11
CA HIS A 269 -13.02 -1.78 -13.80
C HIS A 269 -13.54 -0.84 -12.71
N GLU A 270 -13.40 -1.28 -11.45
CA GLU A 270 -13.73 -0.49 -10.26
C GLU A 270 -13.05 0.89 -10.32
N PRO A 271 -13.76 1.99 -9.99
CA PRO A 271 -13.17 3.32 -10.02
C PRO A 271 -12.07 3.45 -8.97
N PHE A 272 -10.94 4.06 -9.36
CA PHE A 272 -9.87 4.42 -8.44
C PHE A 272 -9.89 5.91 -8.15
N LEU A 273 -9.49 6.29 -6.94
CA LEU A 273 -9.07 7.66 -6.65
C LEU A 273 -7.55 7.78 -6.84
N GLU A 274 -7.16 8.51 -7.87
CA GLU A 274 -5.75 8.67 -8.25
C GLU A 274 -5.09 9.80 -7.47
N LEU A 275 -3.91 9.49 -6.93
CA LEU A 275 -3.00 10.44 -6.30
C LEU A 275 -2.14 11.06 -7.40
N VAL A 276 -2.29 12.37 -7.57
CA VAL A 276 -1.68 13.13 -8.66
C VAL A 276 -1.01 14.40 -8.13
N ALA A 277 -0.26 15.08 -9.00
CA ALA A 277 0.25 16.40 -8.70
C ALA A 277 -0.91 17.36 -8.31
N PRO A 278 -0.74 18.21 -7.28
CA PRO A 278 -1.71 19.25 -6.97
C PRO A 278 -1.97 20.17 -8.18
N PRO A 279 -3.17 20.77 -8.29
CA PRO A 279 -3.47 21.72 -9.36
C PRO A 279 -2.42 22.82 -9.48
N GLY A 280 -1.97 23.08 -10.71
CA GLY A 280 -0.91 24.05 -11.00
C GLY A 280 0.52 23.48 -10.96
N VAL A 281 0.73 22.29 -10.39
CA VAL A 281 2.01 21.57 -10.46
C VAL A 281 2.03 20.69 -11.71
N ARG A 282 3.03 20.87 -12.58
CA ARG A 282 3.15 20.15 -13.86
C ARG A 282 4.43 19.33 -13.99
N ASP A 283 5.25 19.26 -12.94
CA ASP A 283 6.53 18.56 -12.98
C ASP A 283 6.43 17.14 -12.43
N ASP A 284 7.33 16.28 -12.91
CA ASP A 284 7.40 14.86 -12.53
C ASP A 284 7.98 14.63 -11.12
N VAL A 285 8.40 15.72 -10.45
CA VAL A 285 9.05 15.68 -9.13
C VAL A 285 8.09 15.96 -7.98
N TRP A 286 6.80 16.19 -8.26
CA TRP A 286 5.79 16.48 -7.24
C TRP A 286 5.76 15.40 -6.14
N ALA A 287 5.87 14.13 -6.54
CA ALA A 287 5.85 13.00 -5.61
C ALA A 287 7.07 13.04 -4.68
N SER A 288 8.27 13.31 -5.21
CA SER A 288 9.46 13.47 -4.38
C SER A 288 9.32 14.64 -3.41
N ARG A 289 8.77 15.78 -3.85
CA ARG A 289 8.56 16.94 -2.97
C ARG A 289 7.56 16.63 -1.85
N ALA A 290 6.51 15.87 -2.15
CA ALA A 290 5.55 15.42 -1.16
C ALA A 290 6.22 14.49 -0.13
N LEU A 291 7.06 13.57 -0.58
CA LEU A 291 7.83 12.70 0.31
C LEU A 291 8.83 13.50 1.17
N ASP A 292 9.56 14.45 0.60
CA ASP A 292 10.49 15.30 1.34
C ASP A 292 9.77 16.11 2.43
N ALA A 293 8.58 16.63 2.12
CA ALA A 293 7.78 17.39 3.07
C ALA A 293 7.30 16.52 4.25
N LEU A 294 6.95 15.25 4.00
CA LEU A 294 6.41 14.33 5.01
C LEU A 294 7.44 13.52 5.78
N LEU A 295 8.54 13.16 5.14
CA LEU A 295 9.53 12.21 5.66
C LEU A 295 10.90 12.87 5.87
N GLY A 296 11.07 14.10 5.40
CA GLY A 296 12.35 14.77 5.30
C GLY A 296 13.10 14.36 4.02
N ALA A 297 13.89 15.30 3.50
CA ALA A 297 14.79 14.98 2.40
C ALA A 297 15.87 13.98 2.88
N PRO A 298 16.23 12.98 2.06
CA PRO A 298 17.37 12.13 2.36
C PRO A 298 18.62 13.00 2.56
N LYS A 299 19.37 12.76 3.63
CA LYS A 299 20.65 13.45 3.84
C LYS A 299 21.68 12.88 2.88
N THR A 300 22.32 13.73 2.10
CA THR A 300 23.51 13.37 1.33
C THR A 300 24.67 13.13 2.31
N MET A 301 25.19 11.91 2.37
CA MET A 301 26.41 11.62 3.13
C MET A 301 27.62 11.94 2.25
N GLY A 302 28.46 12.86 2.71
CA GLY A 302 29.77 13.15 2.11
C GLY A 302 30.85 12.83 3.12
N GLY A 303 31.70 11.85 2.81
CA GLY A 303 32.88 11.48 3.58
C GLY A 303 34.16 11.86 2.85
N ALA A 304 35.24 12.11 3.58
CA ALA A 304 36.58 12.15 3.00
C ALA A 304 36.97 10.72 2.57
N TYR A 305 37.55 10.57 1.39
CA TYR A 305 37.97 9.28 0.86
C TYR A 305 39.39 9.34 0.30
N ASP A 306 40.02 8.17 0.24
CA ASP A 306 41.29 7.97 -0.43
C ASP A 306 41.09 7.98 -1.96
N ALA A 307 41.88 8.79 -2.67
CA ALA A 307 41.71 9.02 -4.09
C ALA A 307 42.07 7.80 -4.95
N ASP A 308 43.10 7.04 -4.57
CA ASP A 308 43.53 5.85 -5.29
C ASP A 308 42.53 4.71 -5.10
N ALA A 309 42.00 4.57 -3.89
CA ALA A 309 40.92 3.62 -3.60
C ALA A 309 39.64 3.96 -4.38
N MET A 310 39.30 5.25 -4.51
CA MET A 310 38.14 5.70 -5.27
C MET A 310 38.29 5.38 -6.77
N GLU A 311 39.47 5.65 -7.32
CA GLU A 311 39.77 5.36 -8.74
C GLU A 311 39.77 3.84 -9.01
N ALA A 312 40.31 3.04 -8.09
CA ALA A 312 40.23 1.58 -8.19
C ALA A 312 38.78 1.07 -8.17
N ALA A 313 37.94 1.60 -7.26
CA ALA A 313 36.53 1.27 -7.18
C ALA A 313 35.76 1.67 -8.44
N HIS A 314 36.04 2.85 -9.01
CA HIS A 314 35.46 3.27 -10.29
C HIS A 314 35.81 2.29 -11.42
N ARG A 315 37.09 1.92 -11.56
CA ARG A 315 37.52 0.95 -12.59
C ARG A 315 36.82 -0.40 -12.44
N GLU A 316 36.66 -0.89 -11.21
CA GLU A 316 35.92 -2.12 -10.94
C GLU A 316 34.44 -2.00 -11.33
N ALA A 317 33.81 -0.87 -11.02
CA ALA A 317 32.42 -0.62 -11.40
C ALA A 317 32.25 -0.63 -12.92
N VAL A 318 33.13 0.06 -13.66
CA VAL A 318 33.09 0.07 -15.14
C VAL A 318 33.34 -1.33 -15.71
N ALA A 319 34.32 -2.07 -15.18
CA ALA A 319 34.64 -3.42 -15.64
C ALA A 319 33.48 -4.41 -15.44
N THR A 320 32.67 -4.21 -14.41
CA THR A 320 31.54 -5.09 -14.06
C THR A 320 30.18 -4.58 -14.57
N LEU A 321 30.12 -3.39 -15.15
CA LEU A 321 28.90 -2.79 -15.69
C LEU A 321 28.16 -3.68 -16.72
N PRO A 322 28.83 -4.43 -17.62
CA PRO A 322 28.14 -5.34 -18.55
C PRO A 322 27.28 -6.39 -17.84
N ARG A 323 27.75 -6.91 -16.69
CA ARG A 323 26.97 -7.86 -15.88
C ARG A 323 25.72 -7.22 -15.31
N ALA A 324 25.80 -5.97 -14.85
CA ALA A 324 24.65 -5.23 -14.35
C ALA A 324 23.58 -5.04 -15.44
N ARG A 325 24.02 -4.73 -16.67
CA ARG A 325 23.16 -4.64 -17.85
C ARG A 325 22.47 -5.95 -18.18
N GLU A 326 23.20 -7.07 -18.15
CA GLU A 326 22.62 -8.40 -18.36
C GLU A 326 21.53 -8.70 -17.35
N ARG A 327 21.77 -8.45 -16.05
CA ARG A 327 20.77 -8.64 -15.00
C ARG A 327 19.53 -7.76 -15.22
N PHE A 328 19.72 -6.49 -15.55
CA PHE A 328 18.62 -5.59 -15.84
C PHE A 328 17.80 -6.06 -17.05
N SER A 329 18.47 -6.51 -18.11
CA SER A 329 17.82 -6.99 -19.33
C SER A 329 17.07 -8.31 -19.15
N ALA A 330 17.49 -9.14 -18.19
CA ALA A 330 16.79 -10.37 -17.81
C ALA A 330 15.49 -10.11 -17.01
N GLY A 331 15.28 -8.87 -16.56
CA GLY A 331 14.18 -8.49 -15.68
C GLY A 331 14.59 -8.58 -14.20
N LEU A 332 14.28 -7.51 -13.47
CA LEU A 332 14.50 -7.42 -12.02
C LEU A 332 13.20 -7.73 -11.28
N ASP A 333 13.33 -8.24 -10.05
CA ASP A 333 12.19 -8.35 -9.13
C ASP A 333 11.54 -6.96 -8.90
N VAL A 334 10.24 -6.96 -8.56
CA VAL A 334 9.48 -5.72 -8.30
C VAL A 334 10.06 -4.89 -7.14
N HIS A 335 10.80 -5.54 -6.24
CA HIS A 335 11.49 -4.90 -5.12
C HIS A 335 12.98 -4.65 -5.37
N GLU A 336 13.51 -5.06 -6.53
CA GLU A 336 14.88 -4.79 -6.95
C GLU A 336 14.93 -3.58 -7.90
N ALA A 337 15.98 -2.78 -7.78
CA ALA A 337 16.24 -1.64 -8.64
C ALA A 337 17.73 -1.57 -8.97
N LEU A 338 18.03 -1.35 -10.24
CA LEU A 338 19.37 -1.01 -10.70
C LEU A 338 19.53 0.51 -10.63
N TYR A 339 20.65 0.93 -10.04
CA TYR A 339 21.08 2.31 -10.03
C TYR A 339 22.41 2.46 -10.77
N VAL A 340 22.56 3.57 -11.48
CA VAL A 340 23.85 4.01 -12.04
C VAL A 340 24.20 5.38 -11.49
N LYS A 341 25.48 5.63 -11.27
CA LYS A 341 26.01 6.89 -10.77
C LYS A 341 26.57 7.69 -11.94
N HIS A 342 26.17 8.94 -12.06
CA HIS A 342 26.65 9.84 -13.10
C HIS A 342 27.04 11.19 -12.50
N GLY A 343 28.13 11.77 -13.01
CA GLY A 343 28.61 13.09 -12.61
C GLY A 343 27.96 14.19 -13.44
N PHE A 344 27.11 15.00 -12.81
CA PHE A 344 26.53 16.18 -13.44
C PHE A 344 27.39 17.40 -13.17
N ASP A 345 27.62 18.23 -14.19
CA ASP A 345 28.38 19.46 -14.02
C ASP A 345 27.62 20.44 -13.10
N ASP A 346 28.33 21.00 -12.12
CA ASP A 346 27.79 22.04 -11.25
C ASP A 346 28.01 23.44 -11.86
N ARG A 347 27.36 24.47 -11.28
CA ARG A 347 27.46 25.86 -11.77
C ARG A 347 28.83 26.50 -11.51
N LYS A 348 29.69 25.87 -10.72
CA LYS A 348 31.01 26.35 -10.29
C LYS A 348 32.15 25.61 -11.00
N GLY A 349 31.85 24.76 -11.98
CA GLY A 349 32.84 23.98 -12.75
C GLY A 349 33.30 22.69 -12.08
N GLY A 350 32.67 22.27 -10.98
CA GLY A 350 32.84 20.96 -10.38
C GLY A 350 31.85 19.93 -10.95
N ARG A 351 31.93 18.69 -10.46
CA ARG A 351 30.95 17.63 -10.74
C ARG A 351 30.30 17.16 -9.46
N GLU A 352 28.98 17.01 -9.51
CA GLU A 352 28.21 16.35 -8.47
C GLU A 352 27.74 14.98 -8.98
N TYR A 353 28.14 13.92 -8.29
CA TYR A 353 27.74 12.56 -8.63
C TYR A 353 26.40 12.21 -8.00
N MET A 354 25.46 11.75 -8.83
CA MET A 354 24.11 11.40 -8.42
C MET A 354 23.75 10.00 -8.88
N TRP A 355 22.90 9.34 -8.11
CA TRP A 355 22.36 8.03 -8.45
C TRP A 355 21.10 8.19 -9.30
N ILE A 356 20.99 7.35 -10.33
CA ILE A 356 19.89 7.30 -11.28
C ILE A 356 19.29 5.90 -11.17
N ALA A 357 18.03 5.80 -10.76
CA ALA A 357 17.24 4.58 -10.85
C ALA A 357 16.96 4.30 -12.33
N VAL A 358 17.52 3.21 -12.86
CA VAL A 358 17.40 2.84 -14.28
C VAL A 358 15.99 2.36 -14.57
N THR A 359 15.36 2.96 -15.57
CA THR A 359 14.02 2.58 -16.04
C THR A 359 14.08 1.92 -17.43
N SER A 360 15.09 2.23 -18.22
CA SER A 360 15.31 1.61 -19.54
C SER A 360 16.80 1.64 -19.90
N TRP A 361 17.27 0.56 -20.54
CA TRP A 361 18.64 0.43 -21.02
C TRP A 361 18.60 -0.15 -22.44
N ARG A 362 18.89 0.68 -23.45
CA ARG A 362 18.81 0.31 -24.87
C ARG A 362 20.09 0.74 -25.59
N GLY A 363 20.81 -0.21 -26.18
CA GLY A 363 22.08 0.09 -26.83
C GLY A 363 23.09 0.66 -25.84
N ASP A 364 23.62 1.85 -26.12
CA ASP A 364 24.51 2.62 -25.26
C ASP A 364 23.76 3.69 -24.43
N ARG A 365 22.42 3.71 -24.47
CA ARG A 365 21.61 4.73 -23.81
C ARG A 365 20.92 4.18 -22.57
N ILE A 366 21.06 4.91 -21.47
CA ILE A 366 20.39 4.63 -20.20
C ILE A 366 19.40 5.75 -19.94
N GLU A 367 18.15 5.39 -19.70
CA GLU A 367 17.09 6.27 -19.21
C GLU A 367 16.77 5.91 -17.76
N GLY A 368 16.49 6.92 -16.94
CA GLY A 368 16.15 6.69 -15.55
C GLY A 368 15.64 7.92 -14.85
N ARG A 369 15.43 7.81 -13.54
CA ARG A 369 15.05 8.91 -12.67
C ARG A 369 16.11 9.13 -11.60
N LEU A 370 16.43 10.39 -11.30
CA LEU A 370 17.33 10.70 -10.19
C LEU A 370 16.77 10.12 -8.88
N ALA A 371 17.62 9.45 -8.12
CA ALA A 371 17.30 8.81 -6.85
C ALA A 371 17.59 9.71 -5.64
N ASN A 372 18.40 10.74 -5.82
CA ASN A 372 18.78 11.70 -4.80
C ASN A 372 18.64 13.15 -5.29
N HIS A 373 18.66 14.10 -4.35
CA HIS A 373 18.70 15.53 -4.66
C HIS A 373 20.14 15.98 -4.87
N SER A 374 20.32 16.89 -5.83
CA SER A 374 21.59 17.60 -5.95
C SER A 374 21.67 18.69 -4.88
N THR A 375 22.87 18.86 -4.33
CA THR A 375 23.27 19.90 -3.40
C THR A 375 23.54 21.22 -4.13
N ASN A 376 24.12 21.16 -5.33
CA ASN A 376 24.60 22.33 -6.08
C ASN A 376 23.74 22.72 -7.29
N ARG A 377 22.85 21.84 -7.76
CA ARG A 377 21.94 22.00 -8.91
C ARG A 377 20.50 21.84 -8.45
N ILE A 378 19.85 22.95 -8.08
CA ILE A 378 18.46 22.96 -7.60
C ILE A 378 17.43 22.41 -8.62
N ASP A 379 17.81 22.39 -9.89
CA ASP A 379 17.05 21.84 -11.02
C ASP A 379 17.16 20.32 -11.13
N LEU A 380 18.16 19.69 -10.50
CA LEU A 380 18.37 18.24 -10.46
C LEU A 380 17.88 17.70 -9.11
N ARG A 381 16.67 17.13 -9.11
CA ARG A 381 16.01 16.59 -7.92
C ARG A 381 15.62 15.14 -8.12
N ALA A 382 15.43 14.42 -7.01
CA ALA A 382 14.91 13.08 -7.07
C ALA A 382 13.57 13.05 -7.84
N GLY A 383 13.42 12.04 -8.70
CA GLY A 383 12.27 11.87 -9.60
C GLY A 383 12.42 12.51 -10.98
N VAL A 384 13.37 13.43 -11.21
CA VAL A 384 13.60 14.00 -12.55
C VAL A 384 14.07 12.90 -13.50
N SER A 385 13.44 12.82 -14.67
CA SER A 385 13.87 11.95 -15.77
C SER A 385 15.19 12.45 -16.36
N VAL A 386 16.15 11.55 -16.50
CA VAL A 386 17.47 11.82 -17.08
C VAL A 386 17.86 10.74 -18.07
N SER A 387 18.77 11.09 -18.97
CA SER A 387 19.25 10.18 -20.00
C SER A 387 20.73 10.38 -20.24
N ILE A 388 21.52 9.32 -20.05
CA ILE A 388 22.98 9.32 -20.09
C ILE A 388 23.49 8.26 -21.06
N ALA A 389 24.75 8.37 -21.50
CA ALA A 389 25.41 7.29 -22.20
C ALA A 389 25.98 6.25 -21.21
N GLU A 390 26.05 4.99 -21.62
CA GLU A 390 26.65 3.90 -20.85
C GLU A 390 28.12 4.19 -20.50
N GLY A 391 28.86 4.83 -21.44
CA GLY A 391 30.25 5.24 -21.22
C GLY A 391 30.43 6.35 -20.17
N ASP A 392 29.35 7.03 -19.77
CA ASP A 392 29.38 8.09 -18.75
C ASP A 392 29.05 7.57 -17.33
N VAL A 393 28.87 6.25 -17.18
CA VAL A 393 28.58 5.62 -15.89
C VAL A 393 29.85 5.60 -15.03
N TYR A 394 29.75 6.18 -13.84
CA TYR A 394 30.84 6.23 -12.86
C TYR A 394 30.81 5.05 -11.88
N ASP A 395 29.61 4.61 -11.50
CA ASP A 395 29.40 3.46 -10.62
C ASP A 395 28.02 2.85 -10.90
N TRP A 396 27.76 1.65 -10.39
CA TRP A 396 26.44 1.03 -10.45
C TRP A 396 26.18 0.24 -9.17
N MET A 397 24.90 0.08 -8.81
CA MET A 397 24.50 -0.83 -7.74
C MET A 397 23.16 -1.45 -8.04
N LEU A 398 23.00 -2.72 -7.64
CA LEU A 398 21.71 -3.37 -7.55
C LEU A 398 21.27 -3.35 -6.09
N ALA A 399 20.11 -2.79 -5.81
CA ALA A 399 19.53 -2.76 -4.48
C ALA A 399 18.18 -3.47 -4.46
N GLY A 400 17.87 -4.10 -3.32
CA GLY A 400 16.57 -4.69 -3.04
C GLY A 400 15.97 -4.17 -1.74
N ALA A 401 14.89 -4.81 -1.28
CA ALA A 401 14.22 -4.43 -0.03
C ALA A 401 15.12 -4.48 1.23
N GLY A 402 16.20 -5.26 1.20
CA GLY A 402 17.19 -5.40 2.27
C GLY A 402 18.39 -4.46 2.20
N GLY A 403 18.48 -3.61 1.17
CA GLY A 403 19.64 -2.75 0.91
C GLY A 403 20.40 -3.16 -0.35
N VAL A 404 21.68 -2.76 -0.43
CA VAL A 404 22.54 -3.06 -1.58
C VAL A 404 22.82 -4.56 -1.65
N ILE A 405 22.49 -5.17 -2.79
CA ILE A 405 22.75 -6.58 -3.10
C ILE A 405 24.12 -6.71 -3.75
N GLU A 406 24.43 -5.83 -4.70
CA GLU A 406 25.64 -5.88 -5.53
C GLU A 406 26.06 -4.47 -5.96
N GLY A 407 27.35 -4.30 -6.28
CA GLY A 407 27.89 -3.01 -6.73
C GLY A 407 28.13 -2.01 -5.60
N GLY A 408 27.94 -0.73 -5.91
CA GLY A 408 28.14 0.39 -4.98
C GLY A 408 29.61 0.55 -4.58
N PHE A 409 30.52 0.31 -5.51
CA PHE A 409 31.96 0.22 -5.24
C PHE A 409 32.48 1.54 -4.66
N THR A 410 32.07 2.66 -5.25
CA THR A 410 32.50 4.00 -4.81
C THR A 410 31.86 4.39 -3.49
N SER A 411 30.61 3.98 -3.25
CA SER A 411 29.90 4.18 -1.97
C SER A 411 30.60 3.49 -0.81
N LYS A 412 31.09 2.26 -1.02
CA LYS A 412 31.85 1.50 -0.01
C LYS A 412 33.14 2.21 0.40
N VAL A 413 33.79 2.90 -0.53
CA VAL A 413 35.02 3.67 -0.25
C VAL A 413 34.69 4.99 0.47
N SER A 414 33.63 5.69 0.05
CA SER A 414 33.26 6.98 0.67
C SER A 414 32.51 6.87 1.99
N GLY A 415 32.11 5.66 2.40
CA GLY A 415 31.25 5.43 3.56
C GLY A 415 29.85 6.03 3.41
N ALA A 416 29.35 6.07 2.17
CA ALA A 416 28.10 6.75 1.79
C ALA A 416 26.98 5.77 1.42
#